data_AF-A0A1K2HWC9-F1
#
_entry.id   AF-A0A1K2HWC9-F1
#
_cell.length_a   1.000
_cell.length_b   1.000
_cell.length_c   1.000
_cell.angle_alpha   90.00
_cell.angle_beta   90.00
_cell.angle_gamma   90.00
#
_symmetry.space_group_name_H-M   'P 1'
#
loop_
_entity.id
_entity.type
_entity.pdbx_description
1 polymer ?
#
loop_
_entity_poly.entity_id
_entity_poly.type
_entity_poly.pdbx_seq_one_letter_code
_entity_poly.pdbx_strand_id
1 'polypeptide(L)'
;MYDGGGESFGHSYGSTTGAVFTVQAPSLTVDLVQLCLLLCALISLVCLWLAHLLRRRPMQLVLWALSGGLTSIAILLIVLRGNIPDLASILVANLMLIAGHAFMAAGARAMAGQTQAGLMPLAAVAAAAFAAAYVSGAELPQRVALVSAIIAGFALVSLQSFMVHARRSRSVILRVAMVALGGTALGMAIRALMHLRVGGLEMQPDFDSLIVALGVTVTLAMSIALVAISARQFLIPAPGEGRVAMEDGQEARTAVVPDPDIARPPEATIAPVSGWGLRSGDWLLRMPNGASLKLTGNEYLVLQRLVQAGEDSPVPRPVLNALIGRPAENPKDRAIDILISRLRRKCAEAGGDLPVLAVRGQGYLFSGAVLRDWDGTAEK
;
A
#
# COMPACT_ATOMS: atom_id res chain seq x y z
N MET A 1 90.97 24.12 -4.11
CA MET A 1 89.70 23.36 -3.98
C MET A 1 89.54 22.59 -5.29
N TYR A 2 90.07 21.37 -5.34
CA TYR A 2 89.32 20.09 -5.36
C TYR A 2 88.51 19.95 -6.67
N ASP A 3 89.05 19.36 -7.75
CA ASP A 3 89.24 17.92 -8.10
C ASP A 3 87.94 17.29 -8.66
N GLY A 4 87.84 16.99 -9.96
CA GLY A 4 88.03 15.64 -10.56
C GLY A 4 86.70 15.24 -11.23
N GLY A 5 86.58 14.87 -12.52
CA GLY A 5 87.18 13.71 -13.18
C GLY A 5 86.19 12.53 -13.13
N GLY A 6 85.53 12.19 -14.26
CA GLY A 6 84.69 10.99 -14.33
C GLY A 6 83.78 10.87 -15.55
N GLU A 7 84.35 10.56 -16.71
CA GLU A 7 83.61 9.85 -17.77
C GLU A 7 83.42 8.39 -17.34
N SER A 8 82.21 7.84 -17.47
CA SER A 8 82.01 6.39 -17.59
C SER A 8 80.97 6.07 -18.66
N PHE A 9 81.47 5.48 -19.73
CA PHE A 9 80.70 4.70 -20.70
C PHE A 9 80.17 3.44 -20.02
N GLY A 10 78.86 3.19 -20.14
CA GLY A 10 78.23 1.94 -19.72
C GLY A 10 77.09 1.60 -20.66
N HIS A 11 77.32 0.60 -21.51
CA HIS A 11 76.35 0.01 -22.43
C HIS A 11 74.97 -0.23 -21.80
N SER A 12 73.89 0.12 -22.51
CA SER A 12 72.64 -0.61 -22.39
C SER A 12 72.11 -0.96 -23.78
N TYR A 13 72.14 -2.26 -24.05
CA TYR A 13 71.56 -2.93 -25.19
C TYR A 13 70.04 -2.71 -25.24
N GLY A 14 69.50 -2.62 -26.45
CA GLY A 14 68.06 -2.68 -26.66
C GLY A 14 67.47 -4.04 -26.28
N SER A 15 66.31 -4.00 -25.63
CA SER A 15 65.22 -4.98 -25.75
C SER A 15 63.96 -4.26 -25.26
N THR A 16 63.10 -3.82 -26.17
CA THR A 16 61.85 -4.50 -26.59
C THR A 16 61.01 -5.01 -25.42
N THR A 17 59.72 -4.69 -25.49
CA THR A 17 58.59 -5.31 -24.77
C THR A 17 58.42 -4.95 -23.30
N GLY A 18 57.65 -3.89 -23.09
CA GLY A 18 57.04 -3.57 -21.80
C GLY A 18 56.10 -2.38 -21.92
N ALA A 19 55.27 -2.33 -22.99
CA ALA A 19 54.10 -1.48 -22.94
C ALA A 19 53.24 -2.02 -21.80
N VAL A 20 53.40 -1.46 -20.61
CA VAL A 20 52.50 -1.68 -19.48
C VAL A 20 51.18 -1.07 -19.93
N PHE A 21 50.35 -1.87 -20.60
CA PHE A 21 48.93 -1.65 -20.66
C PHE A 21 48.45 -1.73 -19.22
N THR A 22 48.45 -0.59 -18.52
CA THR A 22 47.59 -0.40 -17.37
C THR A 22 46.17 -0.42 -17.91
N VAL A 23 45.61 -1.63 -18.06
CA VAL A 23 44.16 -1.81 -18.07
C VAL A 23 43.75 -1.36 -16.67
N GLN A 24 43.31 -0.11 -16.54
CA GLN A 24 42.53 0.28 -15.38
C GLN A 24 41.31 -0.63 -15.40
N ALA A 25 41.35 -1.71 -14.61
CA ALA A 25 40.14 -2.44 -14.30
C ALA A 25 39.15 -1.39 -13.76
N PRO A 26 37.92 -1.30 -14.29
CA PRO A 26 36.93 -0.41 -13.71
C PRO A 26 36.75 -0.87 -12.26
N SER A 27 37.28 -0.08 -11.32
CA SER A 27 36.98 -0.31 -9.92
C SER A 27 35.49 -0.08 -9.80
N LEU A 28 34.73 -1.17 -9.70
CA LEU A 28 33.34 -1.18 -9.29
C LEU A 28 33.29 -0.62 -7.86
N THR A 29 33.39 0.70 -7.73
CA THR A 29 33.01 1.40 -6.50
C THR A 29 31.50 1.41 -6.49
N VAL A 30 30.90 0.25 -6.18
CA VAL A 30 29.49 0.20 -5.83
C VAL A 30 29.37 1.00 -4.54
N ASP A 31 28.77 2.18 -4.64
CA ASP A 31 28.55 3.04 -3.49
C ASP A 31 27.74 2.25 -2.45
N LEU A 32 28.28 2.14 -1.24
CA LEU A 32 27.68 1.40 -0.12
C LEU A 32 26.23 1.85 0.11
N VAL A 33 25.93 3.12 -0.13
CA VAL A 33 24.57 3.68 -0.04
C VAL A 33 23.63 3.04 -1.05
N GLN A 34 24.06 2.91 -2.31
CA GLN A 34 23.26 2.30 -3.38
C GLN A 34 23.01 0.82 -3.11
N LEU A 35 24.02 0.10 -2.61
CA LEU A 35 23.88 -1.31 -2.23
C LEU A 35 22.86 -1.48 -1.09
N CYS A 36 22.94 -0.63 -0.05
CA CYS A 36 22.00 -0.63 1.05
C CYS A 36 20.56 -0.35 0.59
N LEU A 37 20.36 0.62 -0.32
CA LEU A 37 19.04 0.93 -0.86
C LEU A 37 18.47 -0.21 -1.71
N LEU A 38 19.29 -0.85 -2.53
CA LEU A 38 18.88 -2.03 -3.29
C LEU A 38 18.46 -3.17 -2.35
N LEU A 39 19.25 -3.43 -1.30
CA LEU A 39 18.94 -4.45 -0.31
C LEU A 39 17.61 -4.15 0.41
N CYS A 40 17.39 -2.90 0.85
CA CYS A 40 16.15 -2.47 1.47
C CYS A 40 14.94 -2.61 0.54
N ALA A 41 15.10 -2.30 -0.75
CA ALA A 41 14.04 -2.48 -1.74
C ALA A 41 13.72 -3.96 -1.96
N LEU A 42 14.73 -4.83 -2.04
CA LEU A 42 14.57 -6.28 -2.14
C LEU A 42 13.86 -6.88 -0.92
N ILE A 43 14.28 -6.50 0.29
CA ILE A 43 13.62 -6.94 1.53
C ILE A 43 12.15 -6.51 1.53
N SER A 44 11.89 -5.26 1.16
CA SER A 44 10.54 -4.70 1.11
C SER A 44 9.67 -5.40 0.05
N LEU A 45 10.26 -5.81 -1.08
CA LEU A 45 9.61 -6.60 -2.13
C LEU A 45 9.21 -8.00 -1.64
N VAL A 46 10.10 -8.68 -0.94
CA VAL A 46 9.82 -9.98 -0.32
C VAL A 46 8.68 -9.86 0.69
N CYS A 47 8.72 -8.83 1.54
CA CYS A 47 7.64 -8.55 2.50
C CYS A 47 6.30 -8.28 1.81
N LEU A 48 6.29 -7.53 0.70
CA LEU A 48 5.07 -7.27 -0.08
C LEU A 48 4.53 -8.52 -0.77
N TRP A 49 5.43 -9.36 -1.31
CA TRP A 49 5.06 -10.63 -1.91
C TRP A 49 4.48 -11.59 -0.88
N LEU A 50 5.10 -11.71 0.29
CA LEU A 50 4.55 -12.50 1.40
C LEU A 50 3.20 -11.94 1.87
N ALA A 51 3.07 -10.61 1.98
CA ALA A 51 1.80 -9.97 2.31
C ALA A 51 0.71 -10.23 1.25
N HIS A 52 1.07 -10.36 -0.02
CA HIS A 52 0.15 -10.75 -1.09
C HIS A 52 -0.31 -12.20 -0.95
N LEU A 53 0.61 -13.13 -0.66
CA LEU A 53 0.23 -14.52 -0.39
C LEU A 53 -0.71 -14.65 0.81
N LEU A 54 -0.47 -13.87 1.86
CA LEU A 54 -1.23 -13.93 3.10
C LEU A 54 -2.56 -13.18 3.05
N ARG A 55 -2.78 -12.29 2.07
CA ARG A 55 -3.95 -11.40 2.05
C ARG A 55 -4.67 -11.44 0.71
N ARG A 56 -6.01 -11.56 0.74
CA ARG A 56 -6.87 -11.52 -0.45
C ARG A 56 -6.99 -10.11 -1.09
N ARG A 57 -5.88 -9.42 -1.33
CA ARG A 57 -5.80 -8.10 -1.99
C ARG A 57 -4.84 -8.18 -3.18
N PRO A 58 -5.31 -8.55 -4.38
CA PRO A 58 -4.39 -8.85 -5.46
C PRO A 58 -3.79 -7.60 -6.12
N MET A 59 -4.61 -6.63 -6.54
CA MET A 59 -4.14 -5.60 -7.48
C MET A 59 -3.17 -4.58 -6.85
N GLN A 60 -3.46 -4.05 -5.65
CA GLN A 60 -2.65 -2.98 -5.07
C GLN A 60 -1.23 -3.45 -4.77
N LEU A 61 -1.10 -4.66 -4.20
CA LEU A 61 0.19 -5.25 -3.84
C LEU A 61 1.04 -5.57 -5.05
N VAL A 62 0.41 -6.07 -6.11
CA VAL A 62 1.09 -6.37 -7.38
C VAL A 62 1.66 -5.09 -7.99
N LEU A 63 0.91 -3.98 -8.00
CA LEU A 63 1.42 -2.71 -8.54
C LEU A 63 2.62 -2.18 -7.76
N TRP A 64 2.58 -2.26 -6.43
CA TRP A 64 3.71 -1.88 -5.56
C TRP A 64 4.92 -2.80 -5.79
N ALA A 65 4.72 -4.12 -5.86
CA ALA A 65 5.80 -5.07 -6.11
C ALA A 65 6.43 -4.87 -7.50
N LEU A 66 5.62 -4.66 -8.54
CA LEU A 66 6.10 -4.36 -9.89
C LEU A 66 6.90 -3.05 -9.92
N SER A 67 6.42 -2.02 -9.24
CA SER A 67 7.16 -0.75 -9.11
C SER A 67 8.54 -0.95 -8.48
N GLY A 68 8.61 -1.63 -7.33
CA GLY A 68 9.86 -1.89 -6.62
C GLY A 68 10.83 -2.71 -7.48
N GLY A 69 10.37 -3.85 -8.00
CA GLY A 69 11.18 -4.74 -8.82
C GLY A 69 11.75 -4.06 -10.06
N LEU A 70 10.91 -3.35 -10.83
CA LEU A 70 11.37 -2.65 -12.04
C LEU A 70 12.40 -1.55 -11.72
N THR A 71 12.15 -0.77 -10.68
CA THR A 71 13.05 0.35 -10.33
C THR A 71 14.37 -0.14 -9.76
N SER A 72 14.36 -1.20 -8.95
CA SER A 72 15.59 -1.83 -8.44
C SER A 72 16.43 -2.43 -9.56
N ILE A 73 15.83 -3.15 -10.50
CA ILE A 73 16.55 -3.70 -11.66
C ILE A 73 17.10 -2.55 -12.52
N ALA A 74 16.33 -1.50 -12.74
CA ALA A 74 16.79 -0.35 -13.50
C ALA A 74 18.01 0.35 -12.86
N ILE A 75 17.99 0.57 -11.54
CA ILE A 75 19.13 1.14 -10.82
C ILE A 75 20.36 0.21 -10.95
N LEU A 76 20.18 -1.10 -10.79
CA LEU A 76 21.26 -2.07 -10.97
C LEU A 76 21.87 -1.97 -12.39
N LEU A 77 21.05 -1.90 -13.43
CA LEU A 77 21.52 -1.73 -14.81
C LEU A 77 22.29 -0.41 -15.02
N ILE A 78 21.89 0.67 -14.33
CA ILE A 78 22.60 1.96 -14.37
C ILE A 78 23.94 1.87 -13.64
N VAL A 79 23.99 1.25 -12.47
CA VAL A 79 25.21 1.06 -11.68
C VAL A 79 26.22 0.19 -12.42
N LEU A 80 25.76 -0.80 -13.18
CA LEU A 80 26.60 -1.67 -14.00
C LEU A 80 27.04 -1.02 -15.33
N ARG A 81 26.77 0.27 -15.56
CA ARG A 81 27.19 0.99 -16.76
C ARG A 81 28.71 0.89 -16.98
N GLY A 82 29.12 0.70 -18.23
CA GLY A 82 30.51 0.46 -18.61
C GLY A 82 30.92 -1.01 -18.54
N ASN A 83 30.19 -1.85 -17.80
CA ASN A 83 30.40 -3.29 -17.73
C ASN A 83 29.36 -4.11 -18.53
N ILE A 84 28.23 -3.50 -18.88
CA ILE A 84 27.16 -4.12 -19.70
C ILE A 84 26.87 -3.25 -20.93
N PRO A 85 26.24 -3.79 -22.00
CA PRO A 85 25.93 -3.02 -23.20
C PRO A 85 25.13 -1.74 -22.93
N ASP A 86 25.41 -0.67 -23.67
CA ASP A 86 24.73 0.63 -23.56
C ASP A 86 23.21 0.52 -23.75
N LEU A 87 22.77 -0.40 -24.62
CA LEU A 87 21.35 -0.69 -24.79
C LEU A 87 20.70 -1.10 -23.45
N ALA A 88 21.39 -1.91 -22.65
CA ALA A 88 20.87 -2.37 -21.36
C ALA A 88 20.97 -1.29 -20.28
N SER A 89 22.15 -0.67 -20.12
CA SER A 89 22.40 0.33 -19.05
C SER A 89 21.77 1.70 -19.29
N ILE A 90 21.35 2.00 -20.53
CA ILE A 90 20.70 3.26 -20.91
C ILE A 90 19.26 3.02 -21.32
N LEU A 91 19.00 2.32 -22.43
CA LEU A 91 17.64 2.21 -22.96
C LEU A 91 16.76 1.38 -22.02
N VAL A 92 17.11 0.11 -21.80
CA VAL A 92 16.31 -0.82 -20.98
C VAL A 92 16.13 -0.27 -19.57
N ALA A 93 17.21 0.20 -18.94
CA ALA A 93 17.14 0.79 -17.61
C ALA A 93 16.14 1.95 -17.51
N ASN A 94 16.16 2.91 -18.44
CA ASN A 94 15.24 4.04 -18.41
C ASN A 94 13.78 3.63 -18.72
N LEU A 95 13.56 2.65 -19.61
CA LEU A 95 12.22 2.10 -19.83
C LEU A 95 11.67 1.44 -18.56
N MET A 96 12.51 0.71 -17.82
CA MET A 96 12.15 0.13 -16.53
C MET A 96 11.89 1.19 -15.46
N LEU A 97 12.64 2.30 -15.45
CA LEU A 97 12.37 3.44 -14.55
C LEU A 97 11.01 4.07 -14.82
N ILE A 98 10.67 4.33 -16.10
CA ILE A 98 9.39 4.90 -16.50
C ILE A 98 8.25 3.97 -16.07
N ALA A 99 8.35 2.68 -16.38
CA ALA A 99 7.36 1.69 -16.00
C ALA A 99 7.23 1.58 -14.46
N GLY A 100 8.34 1.53 -13.73
CA GLY A 100 8.39 1.46 -12.28
C GLY A 100 7.67 2.64 -11.59
N HIS A 101 7.86 3.85 -12.11
CA HIS A 101 7.18 5.05 -11.60
C HIS A 101 5.70 5.12 -12.00
N ALA A 102 5.33 4.59 -13.16
CA ALA A 102 3.93 4.46 -13.55
C ALA A 102 3.18 3.46 -12.65
N PHE A 103 3.81 2.34 -12.31
CA PHE A 103 3.27 1.38 -11.35
C PHE A 103 3.17 1.96 -9.94
N MET A 104 4.15 2.77 -9.52
CA MET A 104 4.09 3.51 -8.25
C MET A 104 2.88 4.46 -8.22
N ALA A 105 2.69 5.24 -9.29
CA ALA A 105 1.55 6.14 -9.42
C ALA A 105 0.21 5.37 -9.43
N ALA A 106 0.14 4.22 -10.11
CA ALA A 106 -1.03 3.36 -10.11
C ALA A 106 -1.32 2.78 -8.72
N GLY A 107 -0.29 2.35 -7.99
CA GLY A 107 -0.37 1.88 -6.61
C GLY A 107 -0.84 2.97 -5.64
N ALA A 108 -0.33 4.20 -5.80
CA ALA A 108 -0.75 5.37 -5.03
C ALA A 108 -2.22 5.72 -5.28
N ARG A 109 -2.67 5.73 -6.56
CA ARG A 109 -4.09 5.90 -6.92
C ARG A 109 -4.96 4.80 -6.35
N ALA A 110 -4.51 3.55 -6.41
CA ALA A 110 -5.23 2.40 -5.83
C ALA A 110 -5.51 2.59 -4.34
N MET A 111 -4.50 3.05 -3.59
CA MET A 111 -4.63 3.32 -2.15
C MET A 111 -5.52 4.53 -1.86
N ALA A 112 -5.48 5.54 -2.74
CA ALA A 112 -6.37 6.71 -2.66
C ALA A 112 -7.82 6.41 -3.10
N GLY A 113 -8.11 5.21 -3.61
CA GLY A 113 -9.43 4.86 -4.16
C GLY A 113 -9.75 5.57 -5.48
N GLN A 114 -8.71 5.95 -6.22
CA GLN A 114 -8.82 6.66 -7.50
C GLN A 114 -8.66 5.70 -8.68
N THR A 115 -9.22 6.08 -9.83
CA THR A 115 -9.06 5.32 -11.07
C THR A 115 -7.62 5.33 -11.57
N GLN A 116 -7.15 4.16 -12.01
CA GLN A 116 -5.84 3.99 -12.63
C GLN A 116 -5.88 4.19 -14.16
N ALA A 117 -7.07 4.46 -14.71
CA ALA A 117 -7.27 4.64 -16.13
C ALA A 117 -6.30 5.70 -16.69
N GLY A 118 -5.71 5.38 -17.85
CA GLY A 118 -4.78 6.25 -18.56
C GLY A 118 -3.32 6.20 -18.10
N LEU A 119 -2.99 5.68 -16.91
CA LEU A 119 -1.59 5.66 -16.44
C LEU A 119 -0.68 4.73 -17.26
N MET A 120 -1.14 3.51 -17.56
CA MET A 120 -0.36 2.55 -18.35
C MET A 120 -0.24 2.97 -19.82
N PRO A 121 -1.30 3.44 -20.50
CA PRO A 121 -1.16 4.05 -21.81
C PRO A 121 -0.21 5.26 -21.83
N LEU A 122 -0.30 6.14 -20.84
CA LEU A 122 0.61 7.29 -20.72
C LEU A 122 2.07 6.85 -20.54
N ALA A 123 2.30 5.81 -19.72
CA ALA A 123 3.62 5.24 -19.54
C ALA A 123 4.16 4.61 -20.83
N ALA A 124 3.31 3.93 -21.59
CA ALA A 124 3.68 3.37 -22.90
C ALA A 124 4.05 4.47 -23.90
N VAL A 125 3.29 5.57 -23.94
CA VAL A 125 3.61 6.73 -24.78
C VAL A 125 4.93 7.38 -24.35
N ALA A 126 5.14 7.57 -23.04
CA ALA A 126 6.37 8.14 -22.50
C ALA A 126 7.60 7.26 -22.78
N ALA A 127 7.44 5.93 -22.64
CA ALA A 127 8.45 4.94 -22.97
C ALA A 127 8.77 4.96 -24.48
N ALA A 128 7.76 5.02 -25.34
CA ALA A 128 7.92 5.13 -26.79
C ALA A 128 8.63 6.43 -27.18
N ALA A 129 8.28 7.56 -26.56
CA ALA A 129 8.94 8.84 -26.79
C ALA A 129 10.42 8.80 -26.41
N PHE A 130 10.76 8.19 -25.26
CA PHE A 130 12.15 8.01 -24.85
C PHE A 130 12.91 7.06 -25.80
N ALA A 131 12.31 5.93 -26.17
CA ALA A 131 12.90 4.99 -27.11
C ALA A 131 13.14 5.63 -28.49
N ALA A 132 12.17 6.42 -28.98
CA ALA A 132 12.31 7.16 -30.22
C ALA A 132 13.47 8.17 -30.15
N ALA A 133 13.59 8.93 -29.06
CA ALA A 133 14.70 9.85 -28.85
C ALA A 133 16.06 9.12 -28.79
N TYR A 134 16.10 7.91 -28.21
CA TYR A 134 17.30 7.08 -28.19
C TYR A 134 17.71 6.61 -29.59
N VAL A 135 16.76 6.05 -30.34
CA VAL A 135 16.99 5.51 -31.70
C VAL A 135 17.29 6.61 -32.71
N SER A 136 16.68 7.79 -32.57
CA SER A 136 16.92 8.93 -33.46
C SER A 136 18.28 9.61 -33.22
N GLY A 137 19.07 9.13 -32.26
CA GLY A 137 20.37 9.72 -31.93
C GLY A 137 20.29 11.07 -31.23
N ALA A 138 19.20 11.36 -30.49
CA ALA A 138 19.10 12.60 -29.72
C ALA A 138 20.29 12.76 -28.76
N GLU A 139 20.74 13.99 -28.56
CA GLU A 139 21.91 14.26 -27.74
C GLU A 139 21.70 13.76 -26.29
N LEU A 140 22.78 13.39 -25.62
CA LEU A 140 22.72 12.91 -24.22
C LEU A 140 21.93 13.87 -23.30
N PRO A 141 22.13 15.21 -23.32
CA PRO A 141 21.37 16.12 -22.47
C PRO A 141 19.86 16.10 -22.75
N GLN A 142 19.45 16.01 -24.01
CA GLN A 142 18.04 15.96 -24.39
C GLN A 142 17.36 14.69 -23.87
N ARG A 143 18.03 13.54 -23.98
CA ARG A 143 17.53 12.25 -23.45
C ARG A 143 17.42 12.28 -21.93
N VAL A 144 18.42 12.84 -21.24
CA VAL A 144 18.40 13.00 -19.77
C VAL A 144 17.28 13.94 -19.35
N ALA A 145 17.09 15.06 -20.05
CA ALA A 145 16.00 15.98 -19.74
C ALA A 145 14.63 15.33 -19.90
N LEU A 146 14.43 14.61 -21.00
CA LEU A 146 13.18 13.91 -21.30
C LEU A 146 12.82 12.89 -20.22
N VAL A 147 13.74 11.98 -19.87
CA VAL A 147 13.44 10.95 -18.86
C VAL A 147 13.22 11.57 -17.48
N SER A 148 13.96 12.61 -17.12
CA SER A 148 13.80 13.29 -15.83
C SER A 148 12.44 13.97 -15.74
N ALA A 149 11.99 14.64 -16.80
CA ALA A 149 10.65 15.23 -16.86
C ALA A 149 9.53 14.18 -16.74
N ILE A 150 9.69 13.03 -17.41
CA ILE A 150 8.75 11.90 -17.32
C ILE A 150 8.67 11.38 -15.88
N ILE A 151 9.81 11.12 -15.24
CA ILE A 151 9.84 10.62 -13.85
C ILE A 151 9.24 11.65 -12.89
N ALA A 152 9.56 12.94 -13.06
CA ALA A 152 8.97 14.02 -12.28
C ALA A 152 7.44 14.04 -12.38
N GLY A 153 6.90 13.87 -13.58
CA GLY A 153 5.45 13.79 -13.82
C GLY A 153 4.77 12.65 -13.04
N PHE A 154 5.33 11.44 -13.10
CA PHE A 154 4.78 10.30 -12.34
C PHE A 154 4.96 10.46 -10.82
N ALA A 155 6.05 11.07 -10.37
CA ALA A 155 6.25 11.41 -8.96
C ALA A 155 5.19 12.41 -8.47
N LEU A 156 4.85 13.44 -9.27
CA LEU A 156 3.77 14.38 -8.96
C LEU A 156 2.39 13.71 -8.91
N VAL A 157 2.08 12.81 -9.83
CA VAL A 157 0.82 12.04 -9.79
C VAL A 157 0.74 11.19 -8.52
N SER A 158 1.85 10.55 -8.15
CA SER A 158 1.95 9.75 -6.92
C SER A 158 1.74 10.65 -5.69
N LEU A 159 2.44 11.78 -5.62
CA LEU A 159 2.31 12.78 -4.56
C LEU A 159 0.86 13.29 -4.43
N GLN A 160 0.22 13.65 -5.54
CA GLN A 160 -1.18 14.09 -5.56
C GLN A 160 -2.11 13.03 -4.97
N SER A 161 -1.92 11.77 -5.36
CA SER A 161 -2.72 10.65 -4.86
C SER A 161 -2.56 10.49 -3.34
N PHE A 162 -1.33 10.62 -2.85
CA PHE A 162 -1.03 10.59 -1.41
C PHE A 162 -1.57 11.78 -0.65
N MET A 163 -1.51 13.00 -1.20
CA MET A 163 -2.12 14.20 -0.58
C MET A 163 -3.63 14.02 -0.40
N VAL A 164 -4.32 13.47 -1.39
CA VAL A 164 -5.76 13.17 -1.29
C VAL A 164 -6.03 12.15 -0.20
N HIS A 165 -5.22 11.08 -0.12
CA HIS A 165 -5.34 10.08 0.93
C HIS A 165 -5.02 10.64 2.33
N ALA A 166 -4.02 11.51 2.43
CA ALA A 166 -3.57 12.12 3.68
C ALA A 166 -4.60 13.06 4.32
N ARG A 167 -5.48 13.68 3.53
CA ARG A 167 -6.62 14.46 4.07
C ARG A 167 -7.53 13.64 4.99
N ARG A 168 -7.51 12.32 4.87
CA ARG A 168 -8.34 11.39 5.65
C ARG A 168 -7.55 10.56 6.68
N SER A 169 -6.23 10.69 6.73
CA SER A 169 -5.34 9.82 7.52
C SER A 169 -4.35 10.63 8.36
N ARG A 170 -4.22 10.32 9.66
CA ARG A 170 -3.26 10.98 10.56
C ARG A 170 -1.84 10.41 10.50
N SER A 171 -1.58 9.46 9.59
CA SER A 171 -0.33 8.70 9.54
C SER A 171 0.92 9.55 9.29
N VAL A 172 1.93 9.41 10.16
CA VAL A 172 3.24 10.07 10.03
C VAL A 172 4.00 9.53 8.82
N ILE A 173 4.00 8.22 8.59
CA ILE A 173 4.76 7.61 7.48
C ILE A 173 4.30 8.13 6.12
N LEU A 174 3.01 8.44 6.01
CA LEU A 174 2.42 9.05 4.83
C LEU A 174 2.92 10.47 4.56
N ARG A 175 3.21 11.24 5.62
CA ARG A 175 3.77 12.59 5.50
C ARG A 175 5.23 12.54 5.04
N VAL A 176 6.03 11.65 5.63
CA VAL A 176 7.42 11.44 5.21
C VAL A 176 7.48 11.03 3.75
N ALA A 177 6.57 10.16 3.32
CA ALA A 177 6.43 9.76 1.93
C ALA A 177 6.15 10.89 0.95
N MET A 178 5.23 11.79 1.32
CA MET A 178 4.93 12.96 0.49
C MET A 178 6.14 13.88 0.35
N VAL A 179 6.93 14.03 1.43
CA VAL A 179 8.19 14.79 1.36
C VAL A 179 9.19 14.14 0.41
N ALA A 180 9.39 12.82 0.49
CA ALA A 180 10.30 12.11 -0.42
C ALA A 180 9.85 12.19 -1.89
N LEU A 181 8.56 11.94 -2.15
CA LEU A 181 7.99 12.05 -3.50
C LEU A 181 8.07 13.47 -4.06
N GLY A 182 7.81 14.47 -3.22
CA GLY A 182 7.97 15.88 -3.58
C GLY A 182 9.42 16.23 -3.88
N GLY A 183 10.36 15.74 -3.07
CA GLY A 183 11.79 15.88 -3.29
C GLY A 183 12.25 15.23 -4.59
N THR A 184 11.80 14.00 -4.89
CA THR A 184 12.09 13.33 -6.17
C THR A 184 11.50 14.09 -7.35
N ALA A 185 10.24 14.52 -7.26
CA ALA A 185 9.60 15.30 -8.33
C ALA A 185 10.37 16.60 -8.61
N LEU A 186 10.72 17.34 -7.55
CA LEU A 186 11.48 18.59 -7.65
C LEU A 186 12.89 18.36 -8.20
N GLY A 187 13.62 17.39 -7.65
CA GLY A 187 14.99 17.06 -8.08
C GLY A 187 15.04 16.62 -9.55
N MET A 188 14.07 15.81 -9.98
CA MET A 188 13.95 15.38 -11.37
C MET A 188 13.54 16.53 -12.31
N ALA A 189 12.66 17.43 -11.86
CA ALA A 189 12.31 18.63 -12.62
C ALA A 189 13.51 19.59 -12.78
N ILE A 190 14.26 19.84 -11.70
CA ILE A 190 15.48 20.63 -11.74
C ILE A 190 16.49 19.98 -12.70
N ARG A 191 16.73 18.67 -12.56
CA ARG A 191 17.61 17.92 -13.48
C ARG A 191 17.18 18.07 -14.93
N ALA A 192 15.88 18.00 -15.21
CA ALA A 192 15.36 18.19 -16.55
C ALA A 192 15.69 19.58 -17.11
N LEU A 193 15.46 20.63 -16.30
CA LEU A 193 15.72 22.02 -16.67
C LEU A 193 17.20 22.31 -16.89
N MET A 194 18.08 21.79 -16.02
CA MET A 194 19.53 21.98 -16.12
C MET A 194 20.09 21.41 -17.44
N HIS A 195 19.57 20.26 -17.88
CA HIS A 195 20.00 19.65 -19.14
C HIS A 195 19.36 20.28 -20.40
N LEU A 196 18.31 21.11 -20.25
CA LEU A 196 17.72 21.88 -21.35
C LEU A 196 18.45 23.20 -21.63
N ARG A 197 19.64 23.42 -21.04
CA ARG A 197 20.49 24.62 -21.24
C ARG A 197 19.75 25.94 -20.97
N VAL A 198 18.94 26.00 -19.91
CA VAL A 198 18.38 27.28 -19.45
C VAL A 198 19.49 28.09 -18.78
N GLY A 199 20.23 28.89 -19.56
CA GLY A 199 20.99 30.04 -19.04
C GLY A 199 22.47 29.85 -18.70
N GLY A 200 23.24 29.01 -19.38
CA GLY A 200 24.72 29.04 -19.32
C GLY A 200 25.36 28.60 -17.99
N LEU A 201 24.58 28.08 -17.03
CA LEU A 201 25.09 27.46 -15.82
C LEU A 201 25.49 26.01 -16.12
N GLU A 202 26.77 25.76 -16.39
CA GLU A 202 27.35 24.41 -16.41
C GLU A 202 27.47 23.89 -14.97
N MET A 203 26.34 23.51 -14.38
CA MET A 203 26.36 22.66 -13.19
C MET A 203 26.27 21.21 -13.68
N GLN A 204 27.31 20.42 -13.48
CA GLN A 204 27.20 18.96 -13.59
C GLN A 204 26.42 18.46 -12.38
N PRO A 205 25.14 18.07 -12.51
CA PRO A 205 24.44 17.46 -11.38
C PRO A 205 25.16 16.15 -11.04
N ASP A 206 25.57 16.02 -9.78
CA ASP A 206 26.09 14.76 -9.27
C ASP A 206 25.04 13.65 -9.48
N PHE A 207 25.37 12.70 -10.34
CA PHE A 207 24.45 11.63 -10.74
C PHE A 207 24.20 10.65 -9.58
N ASP A 208 25.14 10.56 -8.65
CA ASP A 208 25.11 9.59 -7.56
C ASP A 208 24.05 9.98 -6.52
N SER A 209 24.01 11.26 -6.14
CA SER A 209 22.98 11.83 -5.26
C SER A 209 21.55 11.59 -5.76
N LEU A 210 21.36 11.53 -7.08
CA LEU A 210 20.03 11.42 -7.70
C LEU A 210 19.55 9.97 -7.81
N ILE A 211 20.46 9.03 -8.05
CA ILE A 211 20.19 7.58 -7.95
C ILE A 211 19.84 7.22 -6.50
N VAL A 212 20.56 7.81 -5.53
CA VAL A 212 20.28 7.66 -4.10
C VAL A 212 18.87 8.20 -3.77
N ALA A 213 18.53 9.41 -4.23
CA ALA A 213 17.19 9.98 -4.02
C ALA A 213 16.06 9.09 -4.59
N LEU A 214 16.31 8.47 -5.75
CA LEU A 214 15.37 7.53 -6.36
C LEU A 214 15.19 6.26 -5.52
N GLY A 215 16.29 5.67 -5.06
CA GLY A 215 16.28 4.47 -4.22
C GLY A 215 15.61 4.71 -2.85
N VAL A 216 15.83 5.87 -2.24
CA VAL A 216 15.16 6.29 -1.00
C VAL A 216 13.65 6.37 -1.22
N THR A 217 13.20 7.03 -2.29
CA THR A 217 11.78 7.20 -2.59
C THR A 217 11.09 5.85 -2.83
N VAL A 218 11.71 4.94 -3.59
CA VAL A 218 11.17 3.59 -3.81
C VAL A 218 11.04 2.84 -2.49
N THR A 219 12.10 2.84 -1.67
CA THR A 219 12.13 2.13 -0.38
C THR A 219 11.05 2.64 0.57
N LEU A 220 10.91 3.96 0.67
CA LEU A 220 9.90 4.58 1.50
C LEU A 220 8.49 4.27 0.96
N ALA A 221 8.31 4.31 -0.35
CA ALA A 221 7.03 4.02 -0.97
C ALA A 221 6.59 2.56 -0.73
N MET A 222 7.51 1.59 -0.79
CA MET A 222 7.26 0.20 -0.37
C MET A 222 6.93 0.10 1.12
N SER A 223 7.62 0.86 1.97
CA SER A 223 7.39 0.89 3.42
C SER A 223 5.99 1.40 3.76
N ILE A 224 5.50 2.42 3.07
CA ILE A 224 4.10 2.88 3.22
C ILE A 224 3.14 1.77 2.81
N ALA A 225 3.39 1.08 1.70
CA ALA A 225 2.52 0.01 1.25
C ALA A 225 2.44 -1.06 2.34
N LEU A 226 3.58 -1.50 2.89
CA LEU A 226 3.66 -2.43 4.02
C LEU A 226 2.91 -1.93 5.26
N VAL A 227 3.03 -0.65 5.61
CA VAL A 227 2.29 -0.08 6.75
C VAL A 227 0.79 0.06 6.46
N ALA A 228 0.39 0.46 5.26
CA ALA A 228 -1.01 0.55 4.87
C ALA A 228 -1.69 -0.83 4.87
N ILE A 229 -0.90 -1.87 4.59
CA ILE A 229 -1.25 -3.27 4.74
C ILE A 229 -1.36 -3.60 6.24
N SER A 230 -0.30 -3.42 7.04
CA SER A 230 -0.28 -3.79 8.47
C SER A 230 -1.30 -3.03 9.33
N ALA A 231 -1.55 -1.75 9.08
CA ALA A 231 -2.55 -0.95 9.80
C ALA A 231 -3.98 -1.51 9.65
N ARG A 232 -4.25 -2.28 8.59
CA ARG A 232 -5.53 -3.00 8.42
C ARG A 232 -5.61 -4.33 9.18
N GLN A 233 -4.54 -4.79 9.83
CA GLN A 233 -4.57 -5.90 10.82
C GLN A 233 -4.97 -5.40 12.22
N PHE A 234 -4.63 -4.16 12.59
CA PHE A 234 -4.86 -3.66 13.95
C PHE A 234 -6.27 -3.13 14.22
N LEU A 235 -7.17 -3.13 13.24
CA LEU A 235 -8.59 -2.76 13.41
C LEU A 235 -9.54 -3.95 13.40
N ILE A 236 -9.04 -5.18 13.30
CA ILE A 236 -9.84 -6.40 13.45
C ILE A 236 -8.99 -7.43 14.21
N PRO A 237 -9.19 -7.64 15.53
CA PRO A 237 -8.67 -8.84 16.17
C PRO A 237 -9.25 -10.05 15.43
N ALA A 238 -8.39 -11.02 15.09
CA ALA A 238 -8.87 -12.30 14.59
C ALA A 238 -9.92 -12.84 15.57
N PRO A 239 -11.11 -13.28 15.11
CA PRO A 239 -12.06 -13.91 15.99
C PRO A 239 -11.46 -15.24 16.46
N GLY A 240 -10.92 -15.26 17.69
CA GLY A 240 -10.48 -16.50 18.36
C GLY A 240 -9.15 -16.44 19.09
N GLU A 241 -8.22 -15.54 18.77
CA GLU A 241 -6.84 -15.65 19.28
C GLU A 241 -6.59 -14.98 20.65
N GLY A 242 -7.58 -14.27 21.19
CA GLY A 242 -7.49 -13.67 22.53
C GLY A 242 -7.76 -14.62 23.71
N ARG A 243 -8.01 -15.92 23.48
CA ARG A 243 -8.39 -16.86 24.55
C ARG A 243 -7.42 -18.01 24.83
N VAL A 244 -6.37 -18.21 24.03
CA VAL A 244 -5.52 -19.42 24.17
C VAL A 244 -4.26 -19.19 25.03
N ALA A 245 -3.95 -17.95 25.44
CA ALA A 245 -2.74 -17.67 26.23
C ALA A 245 -2.96 -17.59 27.76
N MET A 246 -4.15 -17.94 28.26
CA MET A 246 -4.49 -17.91 29.70
C MET A 246 -5.37 -19.12 30.08
N GLU A 247 -5.04 -20.31 29.61
CA GLU A 247 -5.77 -21.54 30.00
C GLU A 247 -4.87 -22.77 30.17
N ASP A 248 -3.55 -22.59 30.35
CA ASP A 248 -2.59 -23.72 30.52
C ASP A 248 -1.93 -23.77 31.91
N GLY A 249 -2.52 -23.09 32.91
CA GLY A 249 -1.91 -22.96 34.24
C GLY A 249 -2.71 -23.52 35.41
N GLN A 250 -3.96 -23.96 35.25
CA GLN A 250 -4.82 -24.13 36.42
C GLN A 250 -5.95 -25.15 36.29
N GLU A 251 -5.67 -26.37 35.84
CA GLU A 251 -6.57 -27.52 36.05
C GLU A 251 -5.82 -28.73 36.59
N ALA A 252 -5.61 -28.73 37.92
CA ALA A 252 -5.53 -29.96 38.69
C ALA A 252 -5.93 -29.68 40.14
N ARG A 253 -6.93 -30.41 40.62
CA ARG A 253 -7.66 -30.32 41.90
C ARG A 253 -8.87 -29.39 41.77
N THR A 254 -10.10 -29.89 41.85
CA THR A 254 -10.67 -30.43 43.08
C THR A 254 -11.89 -31.30 42.80
N ALA A 255 -12.07 -32.34 43.61
CA ALA A 255 -13.18 -33.28 43.58
C ALA A 255 -14.47 -32.73 44.23
N VAL A 256 -15.59 -33.07 43.60
CA VAL A 256 -16.97 -33.35 44.06
C VAL A 256 -17.35 -33.09 45.54
N VAL A 257 -18.37 -32.24 45.76
CA VAL A 257 -19.53 -32.40 46.68
C VAL A 257 -20.74 -31.63 46.08
N PRO A 258 -22.02 -32.10 46.19
CA PRO A 258 -23.16 -31.61 45.42
C PRO A 258 -24.01 -30.48 46.08
N ASP A 259 -24.75 -29.81 45.18
CA ASP A 259 -25.77 -28.73 45.28
C ASP A 259 -26.70 -28.75 46.51
N PRO A 260 -27.08 -27.59 47.07
CA PRO A 260 -28.29 -26.94 46.54
C PRO A 260 -28.17 -25.41 46.43
N ASP A 261 -28.84 -24.88 45.40
CA ASP A 261 -29.19 -23.47 45.19
C ASP A 261 -28.31 -22.71 44.19
N ILE A 262 -28.41 -23.08 42.92
CA ILE A 262 -28.45 -22.07 41.85
C ILE A 262 -29.75 -22.25 41.07
N ALA A 263 -30.76 -21.54 41.57
CA ALA A 263 -31.94 -21.12 40.86
C ALA A 263 -31.65 -20.90 39.37
N ARG A 264 -32.45 -21.60 38.55
CA ARG A 264 -32.82 -21.25 37.19
C ARG A 264 -32.82 -19.71 37.04
N PRO A 265 -31.96 -19.08 36.21
CA PRO A 265 -32.08 -17.65 36.00
C PRO A 265 -33.48 -17.37 35.44
N PRO A 266 -34.13 -16.30 35.93
CA PRO A 266 -35.57 -16.15 35.82
C PRO A 266 -35.98 -16.10 34.35
N GLU A 267 -37.00 -16.88 34.06
CA GLU A 267 -37.99 -16.62 33.03
C GLU A 267 -38.61 -15.26 33.35
N ALA A 268 -37.86 -14.18 33.09
CA ALA A 268 -38.39 -12.84 33.09
C ALA A 268 -39.30 -12.80 31.87
N THR A 269 -40.60 -12.86 32.12
CA THR A 269 -41.61 -12.28 31.24
C THR A 269 -41.24 -10.81 31.06
N ILE A 270 -40.40 -10.52 30.07
CA ILE A 270 -39.98 -9.16 29.74
C ILE A 270 -41.18 -8.52 29.06
N ALA A 271 -41.71 -7.46 29.68
CA ALA A 271 -42.77 -6.66 29.07
C ALA A 271 -42.36 -6.30 27.63
N PRO A 272 -43.28 -6.40 26.64
CA PRO A 272 -42.97 -6.05 25.26
C PRO A 272 -42.56 -4.57 25.22
N VAL A 273 -41.28 -4.33 24.98
CA VAL A 273 -40.78 -2.98 24.72
C VAL A 273 -41.08 -2.70 23.26
N SER A 274 -41.77 -1.60 23.00
CA SER A 274 -42.30 -1.22 21.69
C SER A 274 -41.20 -0.72 20.75
N GLY A 275 -40.22 -1.58 20.42
CA GLY A 275 -39.27 -1.30 19.34
C GLY A 275 -37.99 -2.13 19.36
N TRP A 276 -37.22 -1.96 18.29
CA TRP A 276 -35.89 -2.53 18.10
C TRP A 276 -34.84 -1.60 18.71
N GLY A 277 -33.94 -2.16 19.52
CA GLY A 277 -32.83 -1.41 20.12
C GLY A 277 -31.49 -1.87 19.55
N LEU A 278 -30.56 -0.94 19.33
CA LEU A 278 -29.21 -1.25 18.88
C LEU A 278 -28.18 -0.58 19.79
N ARG A 279 -27.30 -1.35 20.44
CA ARG A 279 -26.28 -0.84 21.37
C ARG A 279 -24.87 -1.02 20.82
N SER A 280 -24.14 0.10 20.71
CA SER A 280 -22.80 0.18 20.14
C SER A 280 -21.71 -0.47 20.99
N GLY A 281 -21.79 -0.34 22.32
CA GLY A 281 -20.76 -0.82 23.24
C GLY A 281 -20.54 -2.33 23.21
N ASP A 282 -21.63 -3.10 23.18
CA ASP A 282 -21.58 -4.57 23.27
C ASP A 282 -22.06 -5.29 21.99
N TRP A 283 -22.37 -4.52 20.95
CA TRP A 283 -23.00 -4.99 19.70
C TRP A 283 -24.25 -5.83 19.96
N LEU A 284 -25.18 -5.29 20.75
CA LEU A 284 -26.42 -5.98 21.08
C LEU A 284 -27.58 -5.45 20.24
N LEU A 285 -28.37 -6.37 19.71
CA LEU A 285 -29.67 -6.12 19.10
C LEU A 285 -30.75 -6.55 20.08
N ARG A 286 -31.57 -5.61 20.53
CA ARG A 286 -32.77 -5.89 21.31
C ARG A 286 -33.96 -6.01 20.37
N MET A 287 -34.68 -7.11 20.48
CA MET A 287 -35.89 -7.39 19.71
C MET A 287 -37.14 -6.92 20.47
N PRO A 288 -38.26 -6.63 19.77
CA PRO A 288 -39.52 -6.20 20.41
C PRO A 288 -40.12 -7.24 21.36
N ASN A 289 -39.78 -8.52 21.15
CA ASN A 289 -40.16 -9.62 22.04
C ASN A 289 -39.36 -9.64 23.36
N GLY A 290 -38.51 -8.64 23.60
CA GLY A 290 -37.68 -8.51 24.79
C GLY A 290 -36.33 -9.24 24.73
N ALA A 291 -36.13 -10.15 23.77
CA ALA A 291 -34.90 -10.90 23.64
C ALA A 291 -33.74 -10.03 23.12
N SER A 292 -32.52 -10.35 23.56
CA SER A 292 -31.30 -9.65 23.16
C SER A 292 -30.33 -10.59 22.45
N LEU A 293 -29.85 -10.18 21.29
CA LEU A 293 -28.99 -10.96 20.42
C LEU A 293 -27.63 -10.26 20.26
N LYS A 294 -26.53 -10.99 20.52
CA LYS A 294 -25.19 -10.48 20.27
C LYS A 294 -24.87 -10.53 18.78
N LEU A 295 -24.51 -9.39 18.21
CA LEU A 295 -24.14 -9.21 16.81
C LEU A 295 -22.63 -9.34 16.63
N THR A 296 -22.21 -9.70 15.41
CA THR A 296 -20.83 -9.46 14.97
C THR A 296 -20.65 -7.99 14.57
N GLY A 297 -19.42 -7.49 14.52
CA GLY A 297 -19.15 -6.11 14.12
C GLY A 297 -19.71 -5.74 12.75
N ASN A 298 -19.65 -6.66 11.77
CA ASN A 298 -20.22 -6.45 10.43
C ASN A 298 -21.77 -6.43 10.45
N GLU A 299 -22.41 -7.30 11.23
CA GLU A 299 -23.86 -7.29 11.42
C GLU A 299 -24.33 -5.98 12.04
N TYR A 300 -23.62 -5.52 13.08
CA TYR A 300 -23.88 -4.26 13.75
C TYR A 300 -23.77 -3.06 12.81
N LEU A 301 -22.67 -2.95 12.04
CA LEU A 301 -22.44 -1.84 11.12
C LEU A 301 -23.52 -1.74 10.02
N VAL A 302 -23.95 -2.89 9.49
CA VAL A 302 -25.01 -2.95 8.49
C VAL A 302 -26.34 -2.47 9.09
N LEU A 303 -26.74 -3.00 10.26
CA LEU A 303 -27.97 -2.59 10.92
C LEU A 303 -27.94 -1.12 11.34
N GLN A 304 -26.83 -0.65 11.90
CA GLN A 304 -26.65 0.75 12.29
C GLN A 304 -26.85 1.67 11.08
N ARG A 305 -26.26 1.33 9.92
CA ARG A 305 -26.41 2.15 8.72
C ARG A 305 -27.85 2.17 8.19
N LEU A 306 -28.55 1.05 8.26
CA LEU A 306 -29.95 0.94 7.82
C LEU A 306 -30.87 1.73 8.76
N VAL A 307 -30.67 1.61 10.07
CA VAL A 307 -31.39 2.37 11.09
C VAL A 307 -31.16 3.89 10.93
N GLN A 308 -29.92 4.30 10.68
CA GLN A 308 -29.58 5.71 10.45
C GLN A 308 -30.16 6.29 9.14
N ALA A 309 -30.44 5.43 8.15
CA ALA A 309 -31.04 5.88 6.89
C ALA A 309 -32.51 6.31 7.08
N GLY A 310 -33.19 5.72 8.07
CA GLY A 310 -34.62 5.92 8.31
C GLY A 310 -35.50 4.91 7.56
N GLU A 311 -36.76 4.84 7.96
CA GLU A 311 -37.72 3.82 7.50
C GLU A 311 -38.06 3.95 6.00
N ASP A 312 -37.98 5.16 5.44
CA ASP A 312 -38.32 5.44 4.03
C ASP A 312 -37.09 5.52 3.09
N SER A 313 -35.87 5.29 3.59
CA SER A 313 -34.65 5.45 2.79
C SER A 313 -33.90 4.14 2.57
N PRO A 314 -34.11 3.44 1.44
CA PRO A 314 -33.36 2.24 1.12
C PRO A 314 -31.88 2.55 0.89
N VAL A 315 -31.01 1.78 1.55
CA VAL A 315 -29.57 1.88 1.39
C VAL A 315 -29.11 0.97 0.26
N PRO A 316 -28.39 1.50 -0.75
CA PRO A 316 -27.89 0.70 -1.87
C PRO A 316 -26.96 -0.43 -1.44
N ARG A 317 -27.11 -1.60 -2.05
CA ARG A 317 -26.22 -2.76 -1.83
C ARG A 317 -24.74 -2.42 -1.97
N PRO A 318 -24.29 -1.59 -2.95
CA PRO A 318 -22.90 -1.14 -3.02
C PRO A 318 -22.39 -0.45 -1.75
N VAL A 319 -23.23 0.35 -1.10
CA VAL A 319 -22.90 1.09 0.12
C VAL A 319 -22.79 0.12 1.30
N LEU A 320 -23.72 -0.84 1.41
CA LEU A 320 -23.68 -1.85 2.46
C LEU A 320 -22.50 -2.82 2.31
N ASN A 321 -22.18 -3.24 1.07
CA ASN A 321 -21.02 -4.07 0.77
C ASN A 321 -19.70 -3.35 1.13
N ALA A 322 -19.63 -2.03 0.90
CA ALA A 322 -18.46 -1.24 1.29
C ALA A 322 -18.24 -1.20 2.81
N LEU A 323 -19.31 -1.17 3.63
CA LEU A 323 -19.21 -1.18 5.09
C LEU A 323 -18.58 -2.46 5.65
N ILE A 324 -18.83 -3.60 5.01
CA ILE A 324 -18.26 -4.90 5.39
C ILE A 324 -16.93 -5.20 4.69
N GLY A 325 -16.28 -4.17 4.12
CA GLY A 325 -14.96 -4.25 3.51
C GLY A 325 -14.91 -4.89 2.11
N ARG A 326 -16.06 -4.98 1.42
CA ARG A 326 -16.19 -5.48 0.05
C ARG A 326 -16.68 -4.36 -0.89
N PRO A 327 -15.82 -3.41 -1.32
CA PRO A 327 -16.25 -2.35 -2.23
C PRO A 327 -16.83 -2.96 -3.52
N ALA A 328 -17.86 -2.30 -4.04
CA ALA A 328 -18.78 -2.79 -5.07
C ALA A 328 -18.18 -2.89 -6.50
N GLU A 329 -17.05 -3.57 -6.65
CA GLU A 329 -16.41 -3.81 -7.95
C GLU A 329 -17.18 -4.82 -8.82
N ASN A 330 -18.15 -5.54 -8.24
CA ASN A 330 -18.99 -6.50 -8.96
C ASN A 330 -20.49 -6.34 -8.62
N PRO A 331 -21.35 -5.97 -9.59
CA PRO A 331 -22.81 -5.90 -9.41
C PRO A 331 -23.47 -7.22 -8.97
N LYS A 332 -22.77 -8.36 -9.09
CA LYS A 332 -23.24 -9.69 -8.67
C LYS A 332 -22.77 -10.09 -7.26
N ASP A 333 -22.09 -9.24 -6.50
CA ASP A 333 -21.64 -9.59 -5.14
C ASP A 333 -22.84 -9.76 -4.19
N ARG A 334 -23.09 -11.02 -3.81
CA ARG A 334 -24.17 -11.44 -2.90
C ARG A 334 -23.74 -11.43 -1.42
N ALA A 335 -22.58 -10.86 -1.07
CA ALA A 335 -22.10 -10.85 0.31
C ALA A 335 -23.11 -10.25 1.30
N ILE A 336 -23.71 -9.10 0.97
CA ILE A 336 -24.75 -8.49 1.81
C ILE A 336 -26.02 -9.35 1.89
N ASP A 337 -26.40 -10.03 0.81
CA ASP A 337 -27.57 -10.91 0.78
C ASP A 337 -27.36 -12.12 1.71
N ILE A 338 -26.15 -12.69 1.72
CA ILE A 338 -25.76 -13.78 2.63
C ILE A 338 -25.76 -13.29 4.09
N LEU A 339 -25.23 -12.10 4.36
CA LEU A 339 -25.20 -11.53 5.70
C LEU A 339 -26.61 -11.31 6.24
N ILE A 340 -27.49 -10.69 5.44
CA ILE A 340 -28.88 -10.43 5.84
C ILE A 340 -29.64 -11.76 6.03
N SER A 341 -29.40 -12.75 5.18
CA SER A 341 -29.99 -14.09 5.35
C SER A 341 -29.57 -14.75 6.67
N ARG A 342 -28.28 -14.68 7.03
CA ARG A 342 -27.78 -15.20 8.31
C ARG A 342 -28.36 -14.46 9.50
N LEU A 343 -28.45 -13.13 9.40
CA LEU A 343 -29.00 -12.29 10.46
C LEU A 343 -30.50 -12.57 10.67
N ARG A 344 -31.27 -12.72 9.59
CA ARG A 344 -32.69 -13.15 9.66
C ARG A 344 -32.84 -14.50 10.35
N ARG A 345 -32.05 -15.49 9.95
CA ARG A 345 -32.07 -16.82 10.59
C ARG A 345 -31.74 -16.73 12.08
N LYS A 346 -30.73 -15.95 12.43
CA LYS A 346 -30.28 -15.75 13.81
C LYS A 346 -31.34 -15.04 14.67
N CYS A 347 -32.08 -14.07 14.11
CA CYS A 347 -33.23 -13.47 14.79
C CYS A 347 -34.39 -14.47 14.94
N ALA A 348 -34.68 -15.25 13.90
CA ALA A 348 -35.76 -16.23 13.91
C ALA A 348 -35.52 -17.33 14.96
N GLU A 349 -34.28 -17.80 15.11
CA GLU A 349 -33.86 -18.73 16.16
C GLU A 349 -34.05 -18.13 17.57
N ALA A 350 -34.00 -16.80 17.70
CA ALA A 350 -34.27 -16.08 18.94
C ALA A 350 -35.73 -15.59 19.07
N GLY A 351 -36.63 -16.09 18.22
CA GLY A 351 -38.07 -15.85 18.29
C GLY A 351 -38.54 -14.49 17.74
N GLY A 352 -37.74 -13.81 16.91
CA GLY A 352 -38.12 -12.54 16.28
C GLY A 352 -37.85 -12.53 14.77
N ASP A 353 -38.64 -11.78 14.00
CA ASP A 353 -38.38 -11.58 12.57
C ASP A 353 -37.66 -10.25 12.33
N LEU A 354 -36.55 -10.27 11.59
CA LEU A 354 -35.74 -9.09 11.35
C LEU A 354 -36.44 -8.15 10.35
N PRO A 355 -36.78 -6.90 10.71
CA PRO A 355 -37.55 -5.98 9.87
C PRO A 355 -36.64 -5.27 8.86
N VAL A 356 -35.89 -6.05 8.09
CA VAL A 356 -35.06 -5.55 6.99
C VAL A 356 -35.70 -5.97 5.69
N LEU A 357 -36.21 -5.02 4.90
CA LEU A 357 -36.89 -5.28 3.62
C LEU A 357 -35.93 -5.08 2.45
N ALA A 358 -36.09 -5.90 1.42
CA ALA A 358 -35.35 -5.76 0.17
C ALA A 358 -36.20 -4.95 -0.82
N VAL A 359 -35.71 -3.78 -1.25
CA VAL A 359 -36.37 -2.96 -2.27
C VAL A 359 -35.70 -3.20 -3.61
N ARG A 360 -36.49 -3.67 -4.59
CA ARG A 360 -35.99 -4.05 -5.93
C ARG A 360 -35.25 -2.89 -6.57
N GLY A 361 -33.99 -3.13 -6.96
CA GLY A 361 -33.14 -2.13 -7.60
C GLY A 361 -32.57 -1.03 -6.68
N GLN A 362 -33.06 -0.90 -5.44
CA GLN A 362 -32.67 0.18 -4.52
C GLN A 362 -31.83 -0.31 -3.34
N GLY A 363 -32.01 -1.56 -2.89
CA GLY A 363 -31.18 -2.16 -1.84
C GLY A 363 -32.00 -2.67 -0.66
N TYR A 364 -31.60 -2.28 0.55
CA TYR A 364 -32.25 -2.72 1.79
C TYR A 364 -32.68 -1.54 2.64
N LEU A 365 -33.81 -1.66 3.33
CA LEU A 365 -34.29 -0.69 4.31
C LEU A 365 -34.63 -1.39 5.63
N PHE A 366 -34.60 -0.64 6.73
CA PHE A 366 -35.05 -1.12 8.03
C PHE A 366 -36.45 -0.55 8.30
N SER A 367 -37.46 -1.40 8.44
CA SER A 367 -38.87 -1.01 8.60
C SER A 367 -39.39 -1.20 10.03
N GLY A 368 -38.52 -1.48 10.99
CA GLY A 368 -38.90 -1.66 12.39
C GLY A 368 -38.85 -0.34 13.14
N ALA A 369 -39.80 -0.12 14.07
CA ALA A 369 -39.73 1.01 14.99
C ALA A 369 -38.47 0.91 15.86
N VAL A 370 -37.64 1.96 15.88
CA VAL A 370 -36.35 1.98 16.58
C VAL A 370 -36.42 2.75 17.89
N LEU A 371 -35.94 2.16 18.98
CA LEU A 371 -35.75 2.82 20.27
C LEU A 371 -34.48 3.68 20.19
N ARG A 372 -34.62 5.01 20.25
CA ARG A 372 -33.52 5.95 20.04
C ARG A 372 -32.52 6.04 21.21
N ASP A 373 -32.93 5.64 22.42
CA ASP A 373 -32.12 5.78 23.64
C ASP A 373 -32.19 4.53 24.54
N TRP A 374 -31.85 3.34 24.03
CA TRP A 374 -31.75 2.15 24.88
C TRP A 374 -30.43 2.12 25.65
N ASP A 375 -30.46 2.57 26.91
CA ASP A 375 -29.32 2.64 27.84
C ASP A 375 -29.06 1.34 28.63
N GLY A 376 -29.86 0.29 28.40
CA GLY A 376 -29.73 -0.99 29.08
C GLY A 376 -30.43 -1.05 30.44
N THR A 377 -31.15 -0.01 30.85
CA THR A 377 -32.04 -0.12 32.01
C THR A 377 -33.36 -0.76 31.58
N ALA A 378 -33.77 -1.79 32.32
CA ALA A 378 -35.15 -2.24 32.31
C ALA A 378 -35.94 -1.16 33.05
N GLU A 379 -36.74 -0.37 32.33
CA GLU A 379 -37.80 0.41 32.98
C GLU A 379 -38.67 -0.55 33.80
N LYS A 380 -38.88 -0.14 35.06
CA LYS A 380 -39.54 -0.89 36.11
C LYS A 380 -41.05 -0.67 36.07
#